data_AF-A0A1V0HQL6-F1
#
_entry.id   AF-A0A1V0HQL6-F1
#
_cell.length_a   1.000
_cell.length_b   1.000
_cell.length_c   1.000
_cell.angle_alpha   90.00
_cell.angle_beta   90.00
_cell.angle_gamma   90.00
#
_symmetry.space_group_name_H-M   'P 1'
#
loop_
_entity.id
_entity.type
_entity.pdbx_description
1 polymer ?
#
loop_
_entity_poly.entity_id
_entity_poly.type
_entity_poly.pdbx_seq_one_letter_code
_entity_poly.pdbx_strand_id
1 'polypeptide(L)'
;SLRKLREVFSFPIIGIIPDIKSAVKITKNKIVGLLATKATINSAYMKRFIKNFSSYVIIRNIIVSDIINVVENMFNTTYQSVYKTLSILSPWIEDRTSNPDTIILGCTHLLLIKKEIKNFFGRKINLIDSKSDLLKNVYIYKKSIFSIKKKNTVYYTKMEERIKILIQVFKEIGFEKFEEIFT
;
A
#
# COMPACT_ATOMS: atom_id res chain seq x y z
N SER A 1 -1.06 -3.48 17.94
CA SER A 1 -0.39 -2.51 17.04
C SER A 1 1.05 -2.95 16.82
N LEU A 2 1.69 -2.54 15.72
CA LEU A 2 3.09 -2.93 15.42
C LEU A 2 4.06 -2.65 16.58
N ARG A 3 3.86 -1.55 17.31
CA ARG A 3 4.63 -1.23 18.52
C ARG A 3 4.51 -2.32 19.59
N LYS A 4 3.28 -2.72 19.94
CA LYS A 4 3.05 -3.78 20.94
C LYS A 4 3.68 -5.11 20.52
N LEU A 5 3.58 -5.46 19.24
CA LEU A 5 4.21 -6.69 18.74
C LEU A 5 5.74 -6.63 18.93
N ARG A 6 6.37 -5.50 18.60
CA ARG A 6 7.82 -5.30 18.80
C ARG A 6 8.26 -5.28 20.28
N GLU A 7 7.36 -4.94 21.20
CA GLU A 7 7.65 -4.97 22.64
C GLU A 7 7.56 -6.41 23.20
N VAL A 8 6.77 -7.29 22.58
CA VAL A 8 6.51 -8.65 23.07
C VAL A 8 7.46 -9.68 22.45
N PHE A 9 7.79 -9.55 21.17
CA PHE A 9 8.58 -10.55 20.45
C PHE A 9 10.04 -10.15 20.32
N SER A 10 10.94 -11.10 20.56
CA SER A 10 12.39 -10.91 20.46
C SER A 10 12.93 -10.94 19.03
N PHE A 11 12.13 -11.43 18.06
CA PHE A 11 12.51 -11.45 16.65
C PHE A 11 12.10 -10.14 15.93
N PRO A 12 12.82 -9.73 14.87
CA PRO A 12 12.51 -8.50 14.15
C PRO A 12 11.11 -8.51 13.51
N ILE A 13 10.27 -7.53 13.87
CA ILE A 13 8.96 -7.33 13.25
C ILE A 13 8.99 -6.14 12.30
N ILE A 14 8.85 -6.46 11.02
CA ILE A 14 8.79 -5.49 9.92
C ILE A 14 7.33 -5.30 9.54
N GLY A 15 6.80 -4.11 9.81
CA GLY A 15 5.47 -3.71 9.36
C GLY A 15 5.56 -2.85 8.12
N ILE A 16 4.56 -2.94 7.25
CA ILE A 16 4.41 -2.04 6.11
C ILE A 16 3.71 -0.78 6.61
N ILE A 17 4.33 0.37 6.36
CA ILE A 17 3.75 1.69 6.61
C ILE A 17 3.88 2.54 5.35
N PRO A 18 3.01 3.55 5.15
CA PRO A 18 3.17 4.53 4.08
C PRO A 18 4.58 5.15 4.06
N ASP A 19 5.24 5.13 2.90
CA ASP A 19 6.61 5.65 2.73
C ASP A 19 6.65 7.18 2.59
N ILE A 20 6.35 7.86 3.71
CA ILE A 20 6.38 9.33 3.80
C ILE A 20 7.80 9.86 3.62
N LYS A 21 8.84 9.13 4.06
CA LYS A 21 10.24 9.58 3.97
C LYS A 21 10.66 9.76 2.52
N SER A 22 10.39 8.78 1.67
CA SER A 22 10.68 8.89 0.24
C SER A 22 9.87 10.02 -0.40
N ALA A 23 8.61 10.20 0.02
CA ALA A 23 7.75 11.27 -0.49
C ALA A 23 8.31 12.67 -0.22
N VAL A 24 8.69 12.90 1.03
CA VAL A 24 9.32 14.15 1.47
C VAL A 24 10.61 14.44 0.69
N LYS A 25 11.39 13.40 0.37
CA LYS A 25 12.65 13.56 -0.35
C LYS A 25 12.48 13.97 -1.82
N ILE A 26 11.41 13.54 -2.48
CA ILE A 26 11.25 13.72 -3.93
C ILE A 26 10.23 14.80 -4.32
N THR A 27 9.35 15.20 -3.41
CA THR A 27 8.41 16.31 -3.69
C THR A 27 9.17 17.59 -3.98
N LYS A 28 8.74 18.33 -5.00
CA LYS A 28 9.30 19.62 -5.39
C LYS A 28 8.48 20.77 -4.83
N ASN A 29 7.15 20.64 -4.83
CA ASN A 29 6.25 21.66 -4.31
C ASN A 29 6.01 21.55 -2.79
N LYS A 30 6.62 20.56 -2.12
CA LYS A 30 6.47 20.29 -0.68
C LYS A 30 5.04 19.93 -0.26
N ILE A 31 4.21 19.49 -1.20
CA ILE A 31 2.86 19.02 -0.95
C ILE A 31 2.77 17.54 -1.32
N VAL A 32 2.52 16.72 -0.30
CA VAL A 32 2.46 15.26 -0.42
C VAL A 32 1.04 14.80 -0.17
N GLY A 33 0.48 14.02 -1.10
CA GLY A 33 -0.79 13.34 -0.93
C GLY A 33 -0.60 11.98 -0.25
N LEU A 34 -1.44 11.63 0.71
CA LEU A 34 -1.50 10.30 1.31
C LEU A 34 -2.88 9.68 1.06
N LEU A 35 -2.90 8.61 0.26
CA LEU A 35 -4.07 7.78 0.04
C LEU A 35 -4.00 6.55 0.95
N ALA A 36 -4.86 6.46 1.95
CA ALA A 36 -4.82 5.36 2.91
C ALA A 36 -6.19 5.09 3.56
N THR A 37 -6.30 3.98 4.27
CA THR A 37 -7.52 3.66 5.04
C THR A 37 -7.73 4.63 6.20
N LYS A 38 -8.98 4.77 6.64
CA LYS A 38 -9.33 5.54 7.84
C LYS A 38 -8.52 5.10 9.07
N ALA A 39 -8.32 3.79 9.23
CA ALA A 39 -7.52 3.24 10.33
C ALA A 39 -6.06 3.72 10.29
N THR A 40 -5.43 3.71 9.10
CA THR A 40 -4.05 4.18 8.94
C THR A 40 -3.93 5.66 9.25
N ILE A 41 -4.77 6.51 8.65
CA ILE A 41 -4.73 7.98 8.82
C ILE A 41 -5.00 8.36 10.28
N ASN A 42 -5.96 7.71 10.94
CA ASN A 42 -6.35 8.08 12.30
C ASN A 42 -5.45 7.47 13.38
N SER A 43 -4.55 6.54 13.02
CA SER A 43 -3.67 5.90 14.00
C SER A 43 -2.76 6.92 14.70
N ALA A 44 -2.57 6.76 16.01
CA ALA A 44 -1.68 7.61 16.80
C ALA A 44 -0.24 7.60 16.27
N TYR A 45 0.20 6.45 15.72
CA TYR A 45 1.48 6.32 15.06
C TYR A 45 1.59 7.23 13.84
N MET A 46 0.62 7.17 12.91
CA MET A 46 0.65 7.98 11.69
C MET A 46 0.58 9.47 11.99
N LYS A 47 -0.28 9.88 12.94
CA LYS A 47 -0.38 11.29 13.37
C LYS A 47 0.95 11.81 13.91
N ARG A 48 1.63 11.06 14.79
CA ARG A 48 2.96 11.42 15.30
C ARG A 48 4.01 11.43 14.19
N PHE A 49 3.96 10.46 13.31
CA PHE A 49 4.93 10.33 12.23
C PHE A 49 4.82 11.50 11.22
N ILE A 50 3.60 11.86 10.81
CA ILE A 50 3.34 13.05 9.98
C ILE A 50 3.79 14.33 10.69
N LYS A 51 3.53 14.46 12.01
CA LYS A 51 3.95 15.62 12.79
C LYS A 51 5.46 15.88 12.70
N ASN A 52 6.29 14.83 12.64
CA ASN A 52 7.75 14.95 12.51
C ASN A 52 8.20 15.59 11.18
N PHE A 53 7.35 15.64 10.17
CA PHE A 53 7.65 16.24 8.86
C PHE A 53 6.92 17.55 8.59
N SER A 54 6.08 18.01 9.53
CA SER A 54 5.20 19.17 9.35
C SER A 54 5.94 20.49 9.11
N SER A 55 7.19 20.61 9.53
CA SER A 55 8.05 21.76 9.25
C SER A 55 8.63 21.78 7.82
N TYR A 56 8.55 20.66 7.09
CA TYR A 56 9.18 20.50 5.77
C TYR A 56 8.19 20.37 4.63
N VAL A 57 7.04 19.74 4.88
CA VAL A 57 6.03 19.44 3.86
C VAL A 57 4.62 19.55 4.43
N ILE A 58 3.66 19.80 3.55
CA ILE A 58 2.22 19.69 3.83
C ILE A 58 1.78 18.29 3.39
N ILE A 59 1.19 17.53 4.31
CA ILE A 59 0.62 16.21 4.00
C ILE A 59 -0.91 16.33 3.90
N ARG A 60 -1.44 16.10 2.70
CA ARG A 60 -2.88 16.06 2.41
C ARG A 60 -3.36 14.61 2.45
N ASN A 61 -4.32 14.30 3.30
CA ASN A 61 -4.84 12.95 3.44
C ASN A 61 -6.18 12.80 2.71
N ILE A 62 -6.36 11.71 1.96
CA ILE A 62 -7.66 11.26 1.49
C ILE A 62 -7.88 9.83 1.98
N ILE A 63 -9.04 9.60 2.60
CA ILE A 63 -9.49 8.26 2.99
C ILE A 63 -10.02 7.56 1.75
N VAL A 64 -9.52 6.35 1.48
CA VAL A 64 -9.80 5.62 0.23
C VAL A 64 -10.57 4.32 0.43
N SER A 65 -11.35 4.21 1.52
CA SER A 65 -12.12 3.01 1.83
C SER A 65 -13.06 2.59 0.69
N ASP A 66 -13.75 3.54 0.06
CA ASP A 66 -14.67 3.23 -1.05
C ASP A 66 -13.92 2.75 -2.30
N ILE A 67 -12.76 3.34 -2.59
CA ILE A 67 -11.89 2.87 -3.68
C ILE A 67 -11.45 1.43 -3.42
N ILE A 68 -11.08 1.10 -2.18
CA ILE A 68 -10.67 -0.27 -1.82
C ILE A 68 -11.81 -1.25 -2.05
N ASN A 69 -13.03 -0.93 -1.61
CA ASN A 69 -14.21 -1.78 -1.81
C ASN A 69 -14.46 -2.06 -3.31
N VAL A 70 -14.29 -1.05 -4.17
CA VAL A 70 -14.42 -1.24 -5.62
C VAL A 70 -13.28 -2.09 -6.18
N VAL A 71 -12.05 -1.84 -5.74
CA VAL A 71 -10.86 -2.62 -6.16
C VAL A 71 -11.02 -4.10 -5.79
N GLU A 72 -11.51 -4.40 -4.59
CA GLU A 72 -11.72 -5.78 -4.12
C GLU A 72 -12.80 -6.51 -4.95
N ASN A 73 -13.77 -5.78 -5.47
CA ASN A 73 -14.83 -6.32 -6.32
C ASN A 73 -14.50 -6.25 -7.81
N MET A 74 -13.23 -5.99 -8.21
CA MET A 74 -12.87 -5.76 -9.61
C MET A 74 -13.27 -6.85 -10.60
N PHE A 75 -13.33 -8.10 -10.18
CA PHE A 75 -13.82 -9.21 -11.01
C PHE A 75 -15.31 -9.07 -11.38
N ASN A 76 -16.08 -8.32 -10.59
CA ASN A 76 -17.51 -8.09 -10.73
C ASN A 76 -17.85 -6.61 -11.02
N THR A 77 -16.87 -5.72 -11.11
CA THR A 77 -17.10 -4.27 -11.30
C THR A 77 -16.59 -3.80 -12.65
N THR A 78 -17.28 -2.83 -13.24
CA THR A 78 -16.86 -2.20 -14.50
C THR A 78 -15.78 -1.15 -14.27
N TYR A 79 -14.93 -0.91 -15.27
CA TYR A 79 -13.94 0.19 -15.29
C TYR A 79 -14.56 1.56 -14.93
N GLN A 80 -15.80 1.78 -15.33
CA GLN A 80 -16.54 3.01 -15.05
C GLN A 80 -16.79 3.24 -13.54
N SER A 81 -16.98 2.16 -12.77
CA SER A 81 -17.13 2.24 -11.31
C SER A 81 -15.84 2.69 -10.62
N VAL A 82 -14.68 2.26 -11.14
CA VAL A 82 -13.35 2.66 -10.63
C VAL A 82 -13.16 4.15 -10.83
N TYR A 83 -13.37 4.65 -12.06
CA TYR A 83 -13.24 6.08 -12.37
C TYR A 83 -14.22 6.95 -11.59
N LYS A 84 -15.47 6.51 -11.40
CA LYS A 84 -16.44 7.23 -10.58
C LYS A 84 -15.95 7.39 -9.15
N THR A 85 -15.33 6.36 -8.59
CA THR A 85 -14.82 6.38 -7.20
C THR A 85 -13.55 7.22 -7.07
N LEU A 86 -12.76 7.36 -8.15
CA LEU A 86 -11.60 8.25 -8.18
C LEU A 86 -11.97 9.75 -8.09
N SER A 87 -13.24 10.13 -8.29
CA SER A 87 -13.72 11.51 -8.09
C SER A 87 -13.45 12.06 -6.68
N ILE A 88 -13.25 11.20 -5.68
CA ILE A 88 -12.79 11.62 -4.35
C ILE A 88 -11.43 12.35 -4.38
N LEU A 89 -10.64 12.14 -5.44
CA LEU A 89 -9.35 12.79 -5.68
C LEU A 89 -9.48 14.15 -6.38
N SER A 90 -10.67 14.54 -6.85
CA SER A 90 -10.91 15.82 -7.54
C SER A 90 -10.39 17.05 -6.78
N PRO A 91 -10.46 17.14 -5.43
CA PRO A 91 -9.88 18.27 -4.71
C PRO A 91 -8.39 18.49 -4.98
N TRP A 92 -7.63 17.44 -5.32
CA TRP A 92 -6.20 17.53 -5.66
C TRP A 92 -5.93 17.87 -7.14
N ILE A 93 -6.98 18.02 -7.95
CA ILE A 93 -6.93 18.48 -9.33
C ILE A 93 -7.43 19.91 -9.42
N GLU A 94 -8.56 20.18 -8.76
CA GLU A 94 -9.25 21.47 -8.78
C GLU A 94 -8.47 22.55 -8.04
N ASP A 95 -7.89 22.24 -6.88
CA ASP A 95 -7.05 23.17 -6.14
C ASP A 95 -5.64 23.24 -6.74
N ARG A 96 -5.43 24.18 -7.65
CA ARG A 96 -4.13 24.43 -8.28
C ARG A 96 -3.07 25.00 -7.33
N THR A 97 -3.46 25.54 -6.19
CA THR A 97 -2.54 26.18 -5.23
C THR A 97 -1.99 25.19 -4.22
N SER A 98 -2.75 24.13 -3.92
CA SER A 98 -2.36 23.14 -2.91
C SER A 98 -2.43 21.68 -3.38
N ASN A 99 -2.33 21.45 -4.69
CA ASN A 99 -2.27 20.10 -5.23
C ASN A 99 -0.94 19.40 -4.92
N PRO A 100 -0.96 18.12 -4.52
CA PRO A 100 0.27 17.35 -4.35
C PRO A 100 0.93 17.06 -5.69
N ASP A 101 2.26 17.17 -5.76
CA ASP A 101 3.06 16.66 -6.88
C ASP A 101 3.49 15.19 -6.69
N THR A 102 3.40 14.72 -5.44
CA THR A 102 3.85 13.41 -4.99
C THR A 102 2.77 12.78 -4.14
N ILE A 103 2.35 11.56 -4.48
CA ILE A 103 1.26 10.84 -3.83
C ILE A 103 1.74 9.48 -3.36
N ILE A 104 1.50 9.19 -2.09
CA ILE A 104 1.79 7.91 -1.46
C ILE A 104 0.57 7.00 -1.57
N LEU A 105 0.79 5.82 -2.15
CA LEU A 105 -0.17 4.72 -2.15
C LEU A 105 -0.01 3.92 -0.85
N GLY A 106 -0.77 4.31 0.17
CA GLY A 106 -0.68 3.77 1.53
C GLY A 106 -1.47 2.49 1.77
N CYS A 107 -2.07 1.90 0.73
CA CYS A 107 -2.76 0.62 0.77
C CYS A 107 -2.33 -0.22 -0.44
N THR A 108 -2.13 -1.53 -0.25
CA THR A 108 -1.67 -2.46 -1.28
C THR A 108 -2.65 -2.59 -2.45
N HIS A 109 -3.96 -2.44 -2.21
CA HIS A 109 -5.00 -2.46 -3.24
C HIS A 109 -4.83 -1.34 -4.28
N LEU A 110 -4.38 -0.15 -3.87
CA LEU A 110 -4.22 0.99 -4.77
C LEU A 110 -3.17 0.76 -5.87
N LEU A 111 -2.28 -0.22 -5.68
CA LEU A 111 -1.29 -0.58 -6.69
C LEU A 111 -1.92 -1.27 -7.90
N LEU A 112 -3.07 -1.93 -7.71
CA LEU A 112 -3.82 -2.57 -8.79
C LEU A 112 -4.41 -1.53 -9.75
N ILE A 113 -4.74 -0.34 -9.23
CA ILE A 113 -5.31 0.77 -9.99
C ILE A 113 -4.33 1.94 -10.23
N LYS A 114 -3.03 1.66 -10.16
CA LYS A 114 -2.01 2.71 -10.25
C LYS A 114 -2.08 3.47 -11.58
N LYS A 115 -2.44 2.79 -12.68
CA LYS A 115 -2.54 3.39 -14.02
C LYS A 115 -3.74 4.34 -14.09
N GLU A 116 -4.87 3.93 -13.55
CA GLU A 116 -6.13 4.65 -13.48
C GLU A 116 -5.98 5.89 -12.62
N ILE A 117 -5.35 5.78 -11.44
CA ILE A 117 -4.99 6.94 -10.61
C ILE A 117 -4.13 7.91 -11.41
N LYS A 118 -3.08 7.43 -12.09
CA LYS A 118 -2.19 8.30 -12.88
C LYS A 118 -2.94 9.00 -14.02
N ASN A 119 -3.81 8.28 -14.72
CA ASN A 119 -4.63 8.82 -15.81
C ASN A 119 -5.64 9.85 -15.29
N PHE A 120 -6.25 9.60 -14.12
CA PHE A 120 -7.20 10.50 -13.50
C PHE A 120 -6.59 11.89 -13.23
N PHE A 121 -5.34 11.94 -12.77
CA PHE A 121 -4.67 13.23 -12.56
C PHE A 121 -4.33 13.98 -13.85
N GLY A 122 -4.24 13.29 -14.99
CA GLY A 122 -3.98 13.91 -16.30
C GLY A 122 -2.66 14.68 -16.43
N ARG A 123 -1.78 14.61 -15.41
CA ARG A 123 -0.52 15.35 -15.31
C ARG A 123 0.58 14.49 -14.73
N LYS A 124 1.82 14.96 -14.83
CA LYS A 124 2.97 14.31 -14.21
C LYS A 124 2.84 14.38 -12.68
N ILE A 125 2.69 13.21 -12.05
CA ILE A 125 2.72 13.02 -10.60
C ILE A 125 3.69 11.89 -10.23
N ASN A 126 4.34 12.02 -9.08
CA ASN A 126 5.14 10.94 -8.51
C ASN A 126 4.23 10.03 -7.68
N LEU A 127 4.05 8.77 -8.09
CA LEU A 127 3.32 7.77 -7.30
C LEU A 127 4.31 6.88 -6.54
N ILE A 128 4.26 6.94 -5.21
CA ILE A 128 5.11 6.17 -4.32
C ILE A 128 4.41 4.90 -3.88
N ASP A 129 5.08 3.78 -4.11
CA ASP A 129 4.69 2.46 -3.63
C ASP A 129 5.42 2.12 -2.33
N SER A 130 4.64 1.98 -1.26
CA SER A 130 5.14 1.62 0.07
C SER A 130 5.71 0.18 0.15
N LYS A 131 5.47 -0.69 -0.85
CA LYS A 131 6.09 -2.02 -0.93
C LYS A 131 7.59 -1.97 -1.21
N SER A 132 8.06 -0.95 -1.92
CA SER A 132 9.48 -0.86 -2.30
C SER A 132 10.40 -0.68 -1.09
N ASP A 133 9.92 -0.01 -0.03
CA ASP A 133 10.66 0.14 1.23
C ASP A 133 10.68 -1.16 2.04
N LEU A 134 9.60 -1.96 1.98
CA LEU A 134 9.56 -3.28 2.63
C LEU A 134 10.69 -4.19 2.14
N LEU A 135 10.88 -4.30 0.82
CA LEU A 135 11.92 -5.18 0.25
C LEU A 135 13.32 -4.78 0.69
N LYS A 136 13.60 -3.47 0.79
CA LYS A 136 14.88 -2.96 1.30
C LYS A 136 15.07 -3.31 2.77
N ASN A 137 14.05 -3.07 3.60
CA ASN A 137 14.09 -3.38 5.03
C ASN A 137 14.29 -4.89 5.26
N VAL A 138 13.54 -5.74 4.55
CA VAL A 138 13.72 -7.19 4.60
C VAL A 138 15.12 -7.60 4.14
N TYR A 139 15.64 -7.01 3.06
CA TYR A 139 16.98 -7.33 2.56
C TYR A 139 18.09 -7.00 3.57
N ILE A 140 17.98 -5.87 4.28
CA ILE A 140 18.93 -5.50 5.35
C ILE A 140 18.98 -6.59 6.43
N TYR A 141 17.82 -7.10 6.87
CA TYR A 141 17.76 -8.20 7.83
C TYR A 141 18.13 -9.56 7.22
N LYS A 142 17.95 -9.75 5.91
CA LYS A 142 18.28 -10.99 5.21
C LYS A 142 19.79 -11.23 5.15
N LYS A 143 20.61 -10.17 5.11
CA LYS A 143 22.08 -10.27 5.12
C LYS A 143 22.62 -10.93 6.39
N SER A 144 21.86 -10.95 7.48
CA SER A 144 22.23 -11.59 8.75
C SER A 144 21.55 -12.94 9.02
N ILE A 145 20.53 -13.36 8.26
CA ILE A 145 19.61 -14.39 8.77
C ILE A 145 19.37 -15.63 7.89
N PHE A 146 19.41 -15.64 6.55
CA PHE A 146 19.18 -16.93 5.83
C PHE A 146 19.68 -16.98 4.37
N SER A 147 20.55 -17.97 4.07
CA SER A 147 20.62 -18.64 2.77
C SER A 147 19.58 -19.76 2.77
N ILE A 148 18.37 -19.48 2.30
CA ILE A 148 17.35 -20.51 2.14
C ILE A 148 16.98 -20.61 0.66
N LYS A 149 17.38 -21.72 0.04
CA LYS A 149 16.70 -22.30 -1.13
C LYS A 149 15.46 -23.04 -0.60
N LYS A 150 14.33 -22.36 -0.39
CA LYS A 150 13.04 -23.03 -0.16
C LYS A 150 12.16 -22.80 -1.38
N LYS A 151 11.47 -23.86 -1.78
CA LYS A 151 10.43 -23.82 -2.80
C LYS A 151 9.32 -22.86 -2.36
N ASN A 152 8.81 -22.06 -3.28
CA ASN A 152 7.71 -21.12 -3.03
C ASN A 152 6.48 -21.89 -2.54
N THR A 153 5.95 -21.52 -1.36
CA THR A 153 4.83 -22.20 -0.69
C THR A 153 3.69 -21.21 -0.44
N VAL A 154 2.46 -21.60 -0.74
CA VAL A 154 1.22 -20.88 -0.44
C VAL A 154 0.59 -21.49 0.81
N TYR A 155 0.16 -20.62 1.72
CA TYR A 155 -0.56 -21.01 2.93
C TYR A 155 -1.98 -20.44 2.91
N TYR A 156 -2.99 -21.23 3.27
CA TYR A 156 -4.40 -20.81 3.34
C TYR A 156 -5.08 -21.34 4.60
N THR A 157 -6.09 -20.63 5.11
CA THR A 157 -6.77 -20.98 6.37
C THR A 157 -8.00 -21.87 6.19
N LYS A 158 -8.57 -21.91 4.98
CA LYS A 158 -9.70 -22.77 4.61
C LYS A 158 -9.78 -22.92 3.11
N MET A 159 -10.04 -24.12 2.58
CA MET A 159 -10.22 -24.32 1.13
C MET A 159 -11.60 -23.82 0.63
N GLU A 160 -11.62 -22.72 -0.11
CA GLU A 160 -12.81 -22.16 -0.78
C GLU A 160 -12.68 -22.20 -2.31
N GLU A 161 -13.79 -22.09 -3.06
CA GLU A 161 -13.75 -22.07 -4.54
C GLU A 161 -12.81 -21.01 -5.10
N ARG A 162 -12.79 -19.82 -4.48
CA ARG A 162 -11.87 -18.73 -4.84
C ARG A 162 -10.41 -19.14 -4.69
N ILE A 163 -10.07 -19.93 -3.67
CA ILE A 163 -8.71 -20.42 -3.45
C ILE A 163 -8.33 -21.45 -4.49
N LYS A 164 -9.24 -22.34 -4.93
CA LYS A 164 -8.98 -23.29 -6.02
C LYS A 164 -8.57 -22.58 -7.31
N ILE A 165 -9.25 -21.49 -7.64
CA ILE A 165 -8.90 -20.64 -8.81
C ILE A 165 -7.51 -20.02 -8.63
N LEU A 166 -7.25 -19.45 -7.45
CA LEU A 166 -5.96 -18.82 -7.15
C LEU A 166 -4.80 -19.81 -7.14
N ILE A 167 -5.01 -21.07 -6.72
CA ILE A 167 -3.98 -22.13 -6.75
C ILE A 167 -3.46 -22.34 -8.16
N GLN A 168 -4.33 -22.34 -9.17
CA GLN A 168 -3.93 -22.51 -10.56
C GLN A 168 -3.02 -21.37 -11.02
N VAL A 169 -3.39 -20.13 -10.69
CA VAL A 169 -2.58 -18.93 -10.98
C VAL A 169 -1.24 -18.98 -10.24
N PHE A 170 -1.23 -19.41 -8.98
CA PHE A 170 -0.01 -19.50 -8.18
C PHE A 170 0.98 -20.53 -8.74
N LYS A 171 0.49 -21.65 -9.29
CA LYS A 171 1.34 -22.63 -9.99
C LYS A 171 2.04 -22.02 -11.20
N GLU A 172 1.31 -21.23 -12.01
CA GLU A 172 1.86 -20.56 -13.20
C GLU A 172 2.98 -19.56 -12.86
N ILE A 173 2.91 -18.91 -11.69
CA ILE A 173 3.94 -17.97 -11.23
C ILE A 173 5.01 -18.61 -10.33
N GLY A 174 5.09 -19.95 -10.30
CA GLY A 174 6.20 -20.69 -9.70
C GLY A 174 6.04 -21.05 -8.23
N PHE A 175 4.80 -21.12 -7.71
CA PHE A 175 4.50 -21.70 -6.39
C PHE A 175 4.11 -23.17 -6.55
N GLU A 176 4.93 -24.07 -6.00
CA GLU A 176 4.77 -25.52 -6.17
C GLU A 176 4.08 -26.19 -4.98
N LYS A 177 4.03 -25.52 -3.82
CA LYS A 177 3.55 -26.11 -2.56
C LYS A 177 2.37 -25.32 -2.00
N PHE A 178 1.35 -26.03 -1.53
CA PHE A 178 0.11 -25.46 -1.00
C PHE A 178 -0.24 -26.16 0.30
N GLU A 179 -0.31 -25.41 1.39
CA GLU A 179 -0.54 -25.96 2.74
C GLU A 179 -1.72 -25.25 3.41
N GLU A 180 -2.65 -26.04 3.94
CA GLU A 180 -3.70 -25.53 4.81
C GLU A 180 -3.12 -25.37 6.23
N ILE A 181 -3.24 -24.17 6.80
CA ILE A 181 -2.88 -23.92 8.20
C ILE A 181 -4.16 -23.98 9.02
N PHE A 182 -4.24 -24.96 9.91
CA PHE A 182 -5.31 -25.04 10.90
C PHE A 182 -5.14 -23.92 11.95
N THR A 183 -6.11 -23.02 12.03
CA THR A 183 -6.26 -22.04 13.13
C THR A 183 -7.43 -22.43 14.02
#